data_AF-A0A1G7LJP1-F1
#
_entry.id   AF-A0A1G7LJP1-F1
#
_cell.length_a   1.000
_cell.length_b   1.000
_cell.length_c   1.000
_cell.angle_alpha   90.00
_cell.angle_beta   90.00
_cell.angle_gamma   90.00
#
_symmetry.space_group_name_H-M   'P 1'
#
loop_
_entity.id
_entity.type
_entity.pdbx_description
1 polymer ?
#
loop_
_entity_poly.entity_id
_entity_poly.type
_entity_poly.pdbx_seq_one_letter_code
_entity_poly.pdbx_strand_id
1 'polypeptide(L)' 'MTIYFWDEAKRKSNLRNHGLDFADCGAVIEDSRSITIEDARYHYNLRRFLTLGLSRGQEVALI' A
#
# COMPACT_ATOMS: atom_id res chain seq x y z
N MET A 1 10.37 -15.38 1.67
CA MET A 1 9.11 -15.19 0.92
C MET A 1 8.22 -14.30 1.74
N THR A 2 7.98 -13.07 1.30
CA THR A 2 7.10 -12.12 1.99
C THR A 2 5.65 -12.49 1.71
N ILE A 3 4.80 -12.56 2.74
CA ILE A 3 3.37 -12.83 2.58
C ILE A 3 2.62 -11.55 2.93
N TYR A 4 1.82 -11.07 1.98
CA TYR A 4 0.90 -9.95 2.17
C TYR A 4 -0.51 -10.47 2.33
N PHE A 5 -1.25 -9.90 3.27
CA PHE A 5 -2.65 -10.21 3.50
C PHE A 5 -3.44 -8.92 3.70
N TRP A 6 -4.72 -8.99 3.40
CA TRP A 6 -5.63 -7.87 3.50
C TRP A 6 -7.04 -8.39 3.80
N ASP A 7 -7.89 -7.48 4.25
CA ASP A 7 -9.33 -7.72 4.27
C ASP A 7 -9.90 -7.65 2.84
N GLU A 8 -10.63 -8.68 2.42
CA GLU A 8 -11.13 -8.80 1.06
C GLU A 8 -12.24 -7.78 0.74
N ALA A 9 -13.03 -7.38 1.74
CA ALA A 9 -14.01 -6.33 1.55
C ALA A 9 -13.32 -4.97 1.32
N LYS A 10 -12.22 -4.69 2.04
CA LYS A 10 -11.38 -3.51 1.83
C LYS A 10 -10.73 -3.53 0.45
N ARG A 11 -10.15 -4.66 0.00
CA ARG A 11 -9.58 -4.80 -1.35
C ARG A 11 -10.61 -4.48 -2.42
N LYS A 12 -11.80 -5.08 -2.37
CA LYS A 12 -12.88 -4.84 -3.34
C LYS A 12 -13.32 -3.39 -3.35
N SER A 13 -13.44 -2.77 -2.17
CA SER A 13 -13.76 -1.34 -2.07
C SER A 13 -12.66 -0.46 -2.65
N ASN A 14 -11.39 -0.78 -2.40
CA ASN A 14 -10.24 -0.03 -2.93
C ASN A 14 -10.19 -0.12 -4.46
N LEU A 15 -10.37 -1.31 -5.01
CA LEU A 15 -10.40 -1.55 -6.45
C LEU A 15 -11.54 -0.76 -7.12
N ARG A 16 -12.74 -0.76 -6.52
CA ARG A 16 -13.87 0.00 -7.07
C ARG A 16 -13.65 1.52 -6.99
N ASN A 17 -13.13 2.01 -5.86
CA ASN A 17 -13.03 3.45 -5.62
C ASN A 17 -11.81 4.10 -6.29
N HIS A 18 -10.72 3.34 -6.47
CA HIS A 18 -9.42 3.86 -6.91
C HIS A 18 -8.83 3.13 -8.13
N GLY A 19 -9.41 2.00 -8.55
CA GLY A 19 -8.88 1.20 -9.66
C GLY A 19 -7.59 0.44 -9.33
N LEU A 20 -7.19 0.42 -8.05
CA LEU A 20 -5.94 -0.19 -7.58
C LEU A 20 -6.22 -1.48 -6.79
N ASP A 21 -5.53 -2.56 -7.14
CA ASP A 21 -5.64 -3.85 -6.46
C ASP A 21 -4.51 -4.04 -5.45
N PHE A 22 -4.83 -4.57 -4.26
CA PHE A 22 -3.84 -4.89 -3.24
C PHE A 22 -2.89 -6.02 -3.65
N ALA A 23 -3.29 -6.88 -4.58
CA ALA A 23 -2.39 -7.88 -5.16
C ALA A 23 -1.16 -7.25 -5.84
N ASP A 24 -1.26 -6.02 -6.33
CA ASP A 24 -0.16 -5.31 -6.99
C ASP A 24 0.77 -4.60 -5.98
N CYS A 25 0.37 -4.46 -4.71
CA CYS A 25 1.10 -3.67 -3.72
C CYS A 25 2.49 -4.23 -3.38
N GLY A 26 2.66 -5.56 -3.43
CA GLY A 26 3.95 -6.19 -3.11
C GLY A 26 5.09 -5.67 -3.99
N ALA A 27 4.83 -5.53 -5.29
CA ALA A 27 5.81 -4.99 -6.24
C ALA A 27 6.21 -3.54 -5.92
N VAL A 28 5.27 -2.73 -5.42
CA VAL A 28 5.55 -1.34 -5.01
C VAL A 28 6.34 -1.30 -3.71
N ILE A 29 5.98 -2.12 -2.73
CA ILE A 29 6.64 -2.18 -1.41
C ILE A 29 8.09 -2.66 -1.55
N GLU A 30 8.33 -3.63 -2.43
CA GLU A 30 9.64 -4.26 -2.62
C GLU A 30 10.53 -3.52 -3.67
N ASP A 31 10.01 -2.53 -4.40
CA ASP A 31 10.80 -1.72 -5.33
C ASP A 31 11.79 -0.84 -4.54
N SER A 32 13.08 -0.94 -4.88
CA SER A 32 14.15 -0.17 -4.23
C SER A 32 14.03 1.35 -4.42
N ARG A 33 13.21 1.80 -5.37
CA ARG A 33 12.94 3.23 -5.62
C ARG A 33 11.77 3.74 -4.79
N SER A 34 11.03 2.86 -4.13
CA SER A 34 9.94 3.26 -3.24
C SER A 34 10.47 3.80 -1.91
N ILE A 35 9.78 4.79 -1.37
CA ILE A 35 10.09 5.39 -0.08
C ILE A 35 9.02 4.94 0.90
N THR A 36 9.44 4.25 1.96
CA THR A 36 8.55 3.83 3.05
C THR A 36 8.91 4.57 4.32
N ILE A 37 7.93 5.23 4.92
CA ILE A 37 8.06 5.94 6.19
C ILE A 37 6.99 5.46 7.18
N GLU A 38 7.30 5.54 8.47
CA GLU A 38 6.29 5.32 9.50
C GLU A 38 5.28 6.47 9.51
N ASP A 39 3.99 6.13 9.51
CA ASP A 39 2.91 7.10 9.61
C ASP A 39 2.60 7.38 11.09
N ALA A 40 3.28 8.39 11.62
CA ALA A 40 3.11 8.87 12.99
C ALA A 40 2.22 10.12 13.09
N ARG A 41 1.38 10.40 12.08
CA ARG A 41 0.51 11.60 12.07
C ARG A 41 -0.54 11.59 13.18
N TYR A 42 -0.91 10.40 13.67
CA TYR A 42 -1.92 10.21 14.72
C TYR A 42 -1.48 9.10 15.69
N HIS A 43 -2.09 9.10 16.89
CA HIS A 43 -1.95 7.99 17.83
C HIS A 43 -2.79 6.79 17.37
N TYR A 44 -2.18 5.94 16.56
CA TYR A 44 -2.78 4.68 16.13
C TYR A 44 -2.54 3.57 17.16
N ASN A 45 -3.50 2.65 17.29
CA ASN A 45 -3.34 1.47 18.14
C ASN A 45 -2.27 0.48 17.63
N LEU A 46 -1.90 0.60 16.35
CA LEU A 46 -0.89 -0.21 15.68
C LEU A 46 -0.02 0.69 14.81
N ARG A 47 1.22 0.26 14.60
CA ARG A 47 2.18 0.96 13.74
C ARG A 47 1.72 0.91 12.29
N ARG A 48 1.72 2.06 11.63
CA ARG A 48 1.33 2.24 10.23
C ARG A 48 2.51 2.73 9.42
N PHE A 49 2.49 2.42 8.14
CA PHE A 49 3.52 2.86 7.20
C PHE A 49 2.86 3.43 5.97
N LEU A 50 3.44 4.51 5.45
CA LEU A 50 3.14 5.06 4.15
C LEU A 50 4.25 4.65 3.19
N THR A 51 3.90 3.99 2.10
CA THR A 51 4.84 3.75 0.98
C THR A 51 4.44 4.60 -0.21
N LEU A 52 5.35 5.43 -0.69
CA LEU A 52 5.25 6.13 -1.95
C LEU A 52 6.09 5.40 -3.00
N GLY A 53 5.50 5.13 -4.16
CA GLY A 53 6.19 4.42 -5.24
C GLY A 53 5.47 4.54 -6.57
N LEU A 54 5.86 3.69 -7.51
CA LEU A 54 5.31 3.65 -8.86
C LEU A 54 4.62 2.30 -9.11
N SER A 55 3.43 2.34 -9.71
CA SER A 55 2.74 1.17 -10.24
C SER A 55 2.26 1.47 -11.66
N ARG A 56 2.68 0.65 -12.63
CA ARG A 56 2.30 0.77 -14.05
C ARG A 56 2.47 2.19 -14.63
N GLY A 57 3.53 2.89 -14.19
CA GLY A 57 3.85 4.26 -14.63
C GLY A 57 3.07 5.37 -13.92
N GLN A 58 2.26 5.03 -12.91
CA GLN A 58 1.55 5.99 -12.07
C GLN A 58 2.16 6.05 -10.68
N GLU A 59 2.25 7.26 -10.12
CA GLU A 59 2.58 7.47 -8.71
C GLU A 59 1.45 6.96 -7.83
N VAL A 60 1.80 6.15 -6.83
CA VAL A 60 0.84 5.54 -5.90
C VAL A 60 1.31 5.73 -4.47
N ALA A 61 0.33 5.87 -3.57
CA ALA A 61 0.53 5.92 -2.13
C ALA A 61 -0.19 4.74 -1.47
N LEU A 62 0.52 3.95 -0.68
CA LEU A 62 -0.01 2.83 0.09
C LEU A 62 -0.10 3.22 1.57
N ILE A 63 -1.29 3.10 2.17
CA ILE A 63 -1.62 3.53 3.54
C ILE A 63 -2.42 2.44 4.29
#